data_AF-A0A7W0S5Z1-F1
#
_entry.id   AF-A0A7W0S5Z1-F1
#
_cell.length_a   1.000
_cell.length_b   1.000
_cell.length_c   1.000
_cell.angle_alpha   90.00
_cell.angle_beta   90.00
_cell.angle_gamma   90.00
#
_symmetry.space_group_name_H-M   'P 1'
#
loop_
_entity.id
_entity.type
_entity.pdbx_description
1 polymer ?
#
loop_
_entity_poly.entity_id
_entity_poly.type
_entity_poly.pdbx_seq_one_letter_code
_entity_poly.pdbx_strand_id
1 'polypeptide(L)'
;MAYRFLLEVPEELGADANVAVAAAGDTQVILARPSHGLGFDTPYLDLTIAAHSLRVVDTLYDWFNLLGASRPDIRLVLHSGERIVFEATDRGAAIAAIRRDQPWVERSIPKIGEHEEETFTPNFSRTPAEERRPAERAAIDPAGATASGAATVTAVSAGLGASAVAVRDERHVRIRALNHVAIWVSDLAKAERFYTEFFQMDLAGRARQGESGNEVVSGDYRWDEASAAGTEADVTFLTQPALTLAVHRAGRGARLDRYAVIDHLSIDVDATTFMTLKGEALLRTFEIVASAETAFTFRDPFGVTWEVTVGGNR
;
A
#
# COMPACT_ATOMS: atom_id res chain seq x y z
N MET A 1 2.66 -24.35 -5.25
CA MET A 1 2.69 -22.94 -4.79
C MET A 1 4.15 -22.52 -4.78
N ALA A 2 4.50 -21.42 -5.43
CA ALA A 2 5.89 -20.99 -5.52
C ALA A 2 6.20 -20.02 -4.39
N TYR A 3 6.97 -20.44 -3.38
CA TYR A 3 7.51 -19.61 -2.29
C TYR A 3 8.54 -18.61 -2.82
N ARG A 4 8.56 -17.41 -2.24
CA ARG A 4 9.58 -16.39 -2.47
C ARG A 4 10.07 -15.83 -1.15
N PHE A 5 11.38 -15.73 -1.00
CA PHE A 5 12.02 -15.13 0.18
C PHE A 5 13.41 -14.62 -0.18
N LEU A 6 13.98 -13.80 0.70
CA LEU A 6 15.32 -13.26 0.54
C LEU A 6 16.29 -14.00 1.48
N LEU A 7 17.47 -14.32 0.96
CA LEU A 7 18.58 -14.87 1.73
C LEU A 7 19.73 -13.86 1.69
N GLU A 8 20.10 -13.36 2.85
CA GLU A 8 21.22 -12.44 3.03
C GLU A 8 22.46 -13.26 3.44
N VAL A 9 23.50 -13.22 2.59
CA VAL A 9 24.76 -13.98 2.77
C VAL A 9 25.97 -13.07 2.54
N PRO A 10 27.14 -13.34 3.14
CA PRO A 10 28.38 -12.68 2.75
C PRO A 10 28.63 -12.84 1.24
N GLU A 11 29.17 -11.80 0.59
CA GLU A 11 29.40 -11.80 -0.85
C GLU A 11 30.27 -12.98 -1.31
N GLU A 12 31.29 -13.33 -0.52
CA GLU A 12 32.20 -14.46 -0.77
C GLU A 12 31.48 -15.82 -0.80
N LEU A 13 30.33 -15.94 -0.13
CA LEU A 13 29.53 -17.16 -0.07
C LEU A 13 28.37 -17.16 -1.07
N GLY A 14 28.17 -16.09 -1.84
CA GLY A 14 27.02 -15.96 -2.74
C GLY A 14 26.94 -17.07 -3.79
N ALA A 15 28.09 -17.48 -4.34
CA ALA A 15 28.14 -18.57 -5.33
C ALA A 15 27.78 -19.93 -4.70
N ASP A 16 28.34 -20.23 -3.52
CA ASP A 16 28.08 -21.48 -2.80
C ASP A 16 26.62 -21.55 -2.32
N ALA A 17 26.07 -20.43 -1.84
CA ALA A 17 24.66 -20.32 -1.49
C ALA A 17 23.76 -20.60 -2.70
N ASN A 18 24.10 -20.09 -3.89
CA ASN A 18 23.34 -20.38 -5.11
C ASN A 18 23.38 -21.88 -5.48
N VAL A 19 24.52 -22.54 -5.30
CA VAL A 19 24.63 -24.01 -5.49
C VAL A 19 23.75 -24.75 -4.49
N ALA A 20 23.76 -24.35 -3.21
CA ALA A 20 22.91 -24.95 -2.18
C ALA A 20 21.42 -24.74 -2.45
N VAL A 21 21.04 -23.57 -2.98
CA VAL A 21 19.66 -23.31 -3.44
C VAL A 21 19.30 -24.24 -4.59
N ALA A 22 20.13 -24.31 -5.63
CA ALA A 22 19.86 -25.12 -6.81
C ALA A 22 19.79 -26.64 -6.52
N ALA A 23 20.49 -27.10 -5.48
CA ALA A 23 20.49 -28.51 -5.08
C ALA A 23 19.10 -29.06 -4.68
N ALA A 24 18.15 -28.19 -4.30
CA ALA A 24 16.77 -28.62 -4.04
C ALA A 24 15.98 -28.99 -5.31
N GLY A 25 16.46 -28.58 -6.49
CA GLY A 25 15.98 -29.03 -7.80
C GLY A 25 14.72 -28.33 -8.33
N ASP A 26 13.92 -27.69 -7.46
CA ASP A 26 12.68 -26.98 -7.81
C ASP A 26 12.73 -25.49 -7.45
N THR A 27 13.95 -24.96 -7.36
CA THR A 27 14.32 -23.67 -6.78
C THR A 27 15.33 -22.93 -7.63
N GLN A 28 15.29 -21.60 -7.58
CA GLN A 28 16.20 -20.74 -8.33
C GLN A 28 16.42 -19.41 -7.61
N VAL A 29 17.66 -18.91 -7.67
CA VAL A 29 17.96 -17.51 -7.37
C VAL A 29 17.59 -16.66 -8.58
N ILE A 30 16.59 -15.78 -8.43
CA ILE A 30 16.10 -14.90 -9.49
C ILE A 30 16.98 -13.65 -9.63
N LEU A 31 17.42 -13.12 -8.49
CA LEU A 31 18.17 -11.88 -8.42
C LEU A 31 19.20 -11.98 -7.29
N ALA A 32 20.44 -11.58 -7.59
CA ALA A 32 21.49 -11.35 -6.62
C ALA A 32 21.85 -9.86 -6.69
N ARG A 33 21.85 -9.18 -5.54
CA ARG A 33 22.19 -7.76 -5.46
C ARG A 33 22.99 -7.48 -4.18
N PRO A 34 23.78 -6.39 -4.13
CA PRO A 34 24.37 -5.95 -2.87
C PRO A 34 23.28 -5.75 -1.82
N SER A 35 23.47 -6.32 -0.63
CA SER A 35 22.64 -6.04 0.53
C SER A 35 23.11 -4.75 1.19
N HIS A 36 22.18 -4.00 1.77
CA HIS A 36 22.46 -2.86 2.65
C HIS A 36 22.81 -3.29 4.10
N GLY A 37 23.22 -4.54 4.31
CA GLY A 37 23.47 -5.15 5.63
C GLY A 37 24.71 -4.64 6.38
N LEU A 38 24.63 -4.73 7.72
CA LEU A 38 25.57 -4.53 8.85
C LEU A 38 26.68 -3.45 8.83
N GLY A 39 27.09 -2.92 7.69
CA GLY A 39 28.14 -1.89 7.58
C GLY A 39 28.87 -1.92 6.26
N PHE A 40 29.67 -0.88 5.98
CA PHE A 40 30.44 -0.73 4.74
C PHE A 40 31.59 -1.76 4.61
N ASP A 41 32.05 -2.31 5.74
CA ASP A 41 33.29 -3.10 5.82
C ASP A 41 33.10 -4.61 5.62
N THR A 42 31.86 -5.08 5.45
CA THR A 42 31.59 -6.51 5.18
C THR A 42 30.50 -6.61 4.13
N PRO A 43 30.83 -6.86 2.86
CA PRO A 43 29.84 -6.87 1.79
C PRO A 43 28.95 -8.12 1.89
N TYR A 44 27.63 -7.89 1.87
CA TYR A 44 26.60 -8.92 1.83
C TYR A 44 25.87 -8.87 0.48
N LEU A 45 25.28 -10.00 0.11
CA LEU A 45 24.38 -10.15 -1.02
C LEU A 45 22.99 -10.53 -0.54
N ASP A 46 21.99 -9.86 -1.11
CA ASP A 46 20.59 -10.26 -1.07
C ASP A 46 20.32 -11.19 -2.26
N LEU A 47 20.03 -12.45 -1.97
CA LEU A 47 19.60 -13.45 -2.95
C LEU A 47 18.08 -13.62 -2.89
N THR A 48 17.38 -13.22 -3.94
CA THR A 48 15.95 -13.49 -4.10
C THR A 48 15.76 -14.91 -4.58
N ILE A 49 15.19 -15.76 -3.73
CA ILE A 49 14.95 -17.18 -4.02
C ILE A 49 13.48 -17.37 -4.36
N ALA A 50 13.21 -18.04 -5.49
CA ALA A 50 11.91 -18.63 -5.77
C ALA A 50 11.99 -20.15 -5.70
N ALA A 51 10.98 -20.78 -5.10
CA ALA A 51 10.99 -22.19 -4.77
C ALA A 51 9.59 -22.80 -4.90
N HIS A 52 9.44 -23.95 -5.55
CA HIS A 52 8.12 -24.64 -5.60
C HIS A 52 7.82 -25.44 -4.33
N SER A 53 8.85 -25.76 -3.55
CA SER A 53 8.75 -26.40 -2.25
C SER A 53 9.75 -25.78 -1.26
N LEU A 54 9.54 -26.00 0.04
CA LEU A 54 10.46 -25.53 1.07
C LEU A 54 11.60 -26.51 1.38
N ARG A 55 11.84 -27.49 0.50
CA ARG A 55 13.02 -28.39 0.58
C ARG A 55 14.34 -27.63 0.49
N VAL A 56 14.32 -26.45 -0.14
CA VAL A 56 15.45 -25.53 -0.16
C VAL A 56 15.91 -25.11 1.23
N VAL A 57 15.01 -25.12 2.23
CA VAL A 57 15.42 -24.84 3.61
C VAL A 57 16.32 -25.97 4.11
N ASP A 58 16.01 -27.23 3.81
CA ASP A 58 16.87 -28.35 4.21
C ASP A 58 18.25 -28.24 3.57
N THR A 59 18.32 -27.96 2.26
CA THR A 59 19.61 -27.82 1.56
C THR A 59 20.42 -26.63 2.04
N LEU A 60 19.76 -25.51 2.38
CA LEU A 60 20.42 -24.35 2.98
C LEU A 60 20.95 -24.65 4.38
N TYR A 61 20.21 -25.37 5.22
CA TYR A 61 20.69 -25.76 6.56
C TYR A 61 21.82 -26.79 6.49
N ASP A 62 21.78 -27.72 5.55
CA ASP A 62 22.86 -28.69 5.37
C ASP A 62 24.13 -27.99 4.89
N TRP A 63 24.02 -27.09 3.92
CA TRP A 63 25.11 -26.20 3.50
C TRP A 63 25.64 -25.35 4.67
N PHE A 64 24.75 -24.70 5.42
CA PHE A 64 25.10 -23.89 6.58
C PHE A 64 25.85 -24.69 7.67
N ASN A 65 25.49 -25.95 7.87
CA ASN A 65 26.18 -26.83 8.82
C ASN A 65 27.56 -27.29 8.31
N LEU A 66 27.75 -27.40 7.00
CA LEU A 66 29.05 -27.72 6.39
C LEU A 66 30.09 -26.60 6.59
N LEU A 67 29.66 -25.36 6.80
CA LEU A 67 30.55 -24.21 7.07
C LEU A 67 31.28 -24.32 8.43
N GLY A 68 30.83 -25.20 9.33
CA GLY A 68 31.53 -25.49 10.60
C GLY A 68 31.38 -24.40 11.67
N ALA A 69 32.35 -24.33 12.59
CA ALA A 69 32.27 -23.53 13.82
C ALA A 69 32.55 -22.02 13.63
N SER A 70 33.09 -21.61 12.48
CA SER A 70 33.36 -20.21 12.13
C SER A 70 32.46 -19.75 10.98
N ARG A 71 31.19 -20.14 11.04
CA ARG A 71 30.19 -19.74 10.06
C ARG A 71 29.89 -18.24 10.19
N PRO A 72 29.81 -17.52 9.06
CA PRO A 72 29.38 -16.13 9.08
C PRO A 72 27.88 -16.02 9.36
N ASP A 73 27.45 -14.81 9.70
CA ASP A 73 26.04 -14.50 9.92
C ASP A 73 25.27 -14.64 8.59
N ILE A 74 24.33 -15.58 8.52
CA ILE A 74 23.49 -15.81 7.35
C ILE A 74 22.05 -15.67 7.81
N ARG A 75 21.24 -14.95 7.02
CA ARG A 75 19.90 -14.53 7.45
C ARG A 75 18.84 -14.76 6.39
N LEU A 76 17.66 -15.16 6.84
CA LEU A 76 16.43 -15.06 6.07
C LEU A 76 15.86 -13.67 6.27
N VAL A 77 15.60 -12.96 5.17
CA VAL A 77 14.92 -11.66 5.20
C VAL A 77 13.48 -11.87 4.74
N LEU A 78 12.55 -11.59 5.65
CA LEU A 78 11.12 -11.66 5.41
C LEU A 78 10.64 -10.40 4.66
N HIS A 79 9.49 -10.46 3.99
CA HIS A 79 8.87 -9.30 3.33
C HIS A 79 8.55 -8.17 4.31
N SER A 80 8.33 -8.50 5.59
CA SER A 80 8.19 -7.52 6.67
C SER A 80 9.46 -6.69 6.94
N GLY A 81 10.60 -7.08 6.37
CA GLY A 81 11.92 -6.53 6.69
C GLY A 81 12.56 -7.17 7.93
N GLU A 82 11.86 -8.08 8.60
CA GLU A 82 12.40 -8.88 9.69
C GLU A 82 13.53 -9.78 9.19
N ARG A 83 14.63 -9.85 9.97
CA ARG A 83 15.80 -10.66 9.66
C ARG A 83 15.91 -11.78 10.69
N ILE A 84 15.88 -13.01 10.21
CA ILE A 84 15.97 -14.21 11.01
C ILE A 84 17.34 -14.83 10.79
N VAL A 85 18.15 -14.88 11.85
CA VAL A 85 19.49 -15.47 11.81
C VAL A 85 19.40 -16.99 11.76
N PHE A 86 20.08 -17.62 10.81
CA PHE A 86 20.07 -19.08 10.63
C PHE A 86 20.59 -19.83 11.85
N GLU A 87 21.60 -19.29 12.54
CA GLU A 87 22.17 -19.91 13.73
C GLU A 87 21.18 -19.96 14.90
N ALA A 88 20.34 -18.94 15.03
CA ALA A 88 19.38 -18.81 16.13
C ALA A 88 18.04 -19.51 15.85
N THR A 89 17.86 -20.06 14.65
CA THR A 89 16.57 -20.54 14.16
C THR A 89 16.69 -21.98 13.71
N ASP A 90 15.78 -22.85 14.11
CA ASP A 90 15.73 -24.22 13.59
C ASP A 90 15.02 -24.30 12.23
N ARG A 91 15.24 -25.41 11.51
CA ARG A 91 14.64 -25.67 10.19
C ARG A 91 13.11 -25.48 10.18
N GLY A 92 12.42 -25.97 11.21
CA GLY A 92 10.97 -25.90 11.32
C GLY A 92 10.49 -24.47 11.51
N ALA A 93 11.16 -23.70 12.36
CA ALA A 93 10.89 -22.28 12.56
C ALA A 93 11.14 -21.46 11.28
N ALA A 94 12.22 -21.72 10.54
CA ALA A 94 12.50 -21.06 9.26
C ALA A 94 11.41 -21.37 8.21
N ILE A 95 10.99 -22.63 8.08
CA ILE A 95 9.88 -23.04 7.22
C ILE A 95 8.59 -22.32 7.62
N ALA A 96 8.29 -22.27 8.92
CA ALA A 96 7.08 -21.61 9.43
C ALA A 96 7.11 -20.09 9.15
N ALA A 97 8.27 -19.45 9.33
CA ALA A 97 8.48 -18.04 9.04
C ALA A 97 8.26 -17.76 7.55
N ILE A 98 8.91 -18.50 6.65
CA ILE A 98 8.73 -18.33 5.20
C ILE A 98 7.26 -18.55 4.83
N ARG A 99 6.60 -19.60 5.34
CA ARG A 99 5.18 -19.84 5.06
C ARG A 99 4.29 -18.68 5.47
N ARG A 100 4.47 -18.16 6.69
CA ARG A 100 3.67 -17.03 7.20
C ARG A 100 3.93 -15.74 6.44
N ASP A 101 5.17 -15.55 6.00
CA ASP A 101 5.60 -14.38 5.25
C ASP A 101 5.18 -14.42 3.76
N GLN A 102 4.63 -15.54 3.28
CA GLN A 102 4.15 -15.59 1.91
C GLN A 102 2.90 -14.71 1.76
N PRO A 103 2.89 -13.76 0.82
CA PRO A 103 1.79 -12.81 0.65
C PRO A 103 0.45 -13.48 0.28
N TRP A 104 0.46 -14.76 -0.15
CA TRP A 104 -0.76 -15.53 -0.41
C TRP A 104 -1.18 -16.47 0.74
N VAL A 105 -0.31 -16.84 1.69
CA VAL A 105 -0.70 -17.75 2.79
C VAL A 105 -1.68 -17.06 3.72
N GLU A 106 -1.53 -15.76 3.94
CA GLU A 106 -2.55 -14.92 4.61
C GLU A 106 -3.86 -14.79 3.79
N ARG A 107 -3.85 -15.12 2.49
CA ARG A 107 -4.98 -14.89 1.55
C ARG A 107 -5.67 -16.14 1.03
N SER A 108 -5.17 -17.35 1.32
CA SER A 108 -5.62 -18.58 0.63
C SER A 108 -5.89 -19.79 1.52
N ILE A 109 -5.54 -19.79 2.81
CA ILE A 109 -6.01 -20.84 3.74
C ILE A 109 -7.40 -20.42 4.23
N PRO A 110 -8.48 -21.13 3.85
CA PRO A 110 -9.79 -20.87 4.40
C PRO A 110 -9.73 -21.20 5.89
N LYS A 111 -10.06 -20.25 6.76
CA LYS A 111 -10.26 -20.51 8.18
C LYS A 111 -11.55 -21.29 8.38
N ILE A 112 -11.54 -22.59 8.11
CA ILE A 112 -12.68 -23.47 8.39
C ILE A 112 -12.76 -23.60 9.91
N GLY A 113 -13.72 -22.90 10.53
CA GLY A 113 -14.00 -22.98 11.97
C GLY A 113 -14.38 -21.66 12.65
N GLU A 114 -14.09 -20.50 12.03
CA GLU A 114 -14.48 -19.18 12.53
C GLU A 114 -15.54 -18.58 11.60
N HIS A 115 -16.79 -19.04 11.72
CA HIS A 115 -17.94 -18.39 11.07
C HIS A 115 -18.81 -17.79 12.18
N GLU A 116 -18.81 -16.47 12.31
CA GLU A 116 -19.92 -15.77 12.97
C GLU A 116 -21.11 -15.79 11.99
N GLU A 117 -22.32 -16.00 12.51
CA GLU A 117 -23.54 -16.02 11.70
C GLU A 117 -23.83 -14.61 11.15
N GLU A 118 -23.57 -14.39 9.85
CA GLU A 118 -24.00 -13.17 9.15
C GLU A 118 -25.54 -13.09 9.17
N THR A 119 -26.08 -12.14 9.92
CA THR A 119 -27.51 -11.84 9.90
C THR A 119 -27.83 -11.11 8.60
N PHE A 120 -28.43 -11.82 7.66
CA PHE A 120 -28.95 -11.27 6.40
C PHE A 120 -30.14 -10.34 6.68
N THR A 121 -29.98 -9.04 6.42
CA THR A 121 -31.10 -8.08 6.47
C THR A 121 -31.52 -7.69 5.05
N PRO A 122 -32.65 -8.16 4.53
CA PRO A 122 -33.14 -7.77 3.21
C PRO A 122 -34.01 -6.53 3.35
N ASN A 123 -33.59 -5.38 2.81
CA ASN A 123 -34.49 -4.24 2.62
C ASN A 123 -34.18 -3.50 1.31
N PHE A 124 -34.60 -4.11 0.20
CA PHE A 124 -34.99 -3.35 -0.99
C PHE A 124 -36.46 -3.63 -1.25
N SER A 125 -37.33 -2.66 -0.96
CA SER A 125 -38.47 -2.33 -1.83
C SER A 125 -39.25 -1.10 -1.33
N ARG A 126 -39.42 -0.17 -2.27
CA ARG A 126 -40.55 0.76 -2.48
C ARG A 126 -40.66 2.02 -1.63
N THR A 127 -40.50 3.15 -2.32
CA THR A 127 -41.24 4.40 -2.09
C THR A 127 -42.76 4.16 -2.20
N PRO A 128 -43.57 5.01 -1.54
CA PRO A 128 -44.30 6.04 -2.29
C PRO A 128 -44.25 7.44 -1.65
N ALA A 129 -44.66 8.43 -2.45
CA ALA A 129 -44.57 9.86 -2.25
C ALA A 129 -45.50 10.47 -1.18
N GLU A 130 -45.28 11.78 -0.94
CA GLU A 130 -46.10 12.79 -0.21
C GLU A 130 -45.90 12.83 1.32
N GLU A 131 -45.65 13.95 2.03
CA GLU A 131 -46.10 15.33 1.84
C GLU A 131 -45.30 16.32 2.75
N ARG A 132 -44.88 17.48 2.20
CA ARG A 132 -44.83 18.87 2.75
C ARG A 132 -44.75 19.09 4.29
N ARG A 133 -43.83 19.88 4.89
CA ARG A 133 -43.58 21.35 4.77
C ARG A 133 -42.41 21.81 5.73
N PRO A 134 -41.96 23.08 5.71
CA PRO A 134 -40.59 23.50 6.04
C PRO A 134 -40.37 24.14 7.43
N ALA A 135 -39.11 24.10 7.86
CA ALA A 135 -38.41 25.05 8.74
C ALA A 135 -36.91 24.67 8.64
N GLU A 136 -35.88 25.46 8.89
CA GLU A 136 -35.58 26.87 9.00
C GLU A 136 -34.04 26.90 9.20
N ARG A 137 -33.39 27.98 8.78
CA ARG A 137 -31.94 28.23 8.75
C ARG A 137 -31.12 27.67 9.93
N ALA A 138 -29.94 27.15 9.62
CA ALA A 138 -28.72 27.53 10.32
C ALA A 138 -27.60 27.75 9.28
N ALA A 139 -27.19 29.00 9.16
CA ALA A 139 -26.09 29.45 8.33
C ALA A 139 -24.75 29.16 9.01
N ILE A 140 -23.77 28.71 8.24
CA ILE A 140 -22.36 28.87 8.56
C ILE A 140 -21.69 29.40 7.28
N ASP A 141 -21.25 30.65 7.36
CA ASP A 141 -20.33 31.28 6.41
C ASP A 141 -18.98 30.52 6.42
N PRO A 142 -18.27 30.47 5.28
CA PRO A 142 -17.15 31.40 5.19
C PRO A 142 -17.06 32.10 3.84
N ALA A 143 -16.84 33.40 3.96
CA ALA A 143 -16.38 34.28 2.91
C ALA A 143 -14.96 33.94 2.46
N GLY A 144 -14.72 34.11 1.15
CA GLY A 144 -13.50 34.72 0.65
C GLY A 144 -12.40 33.79 0.12
N ALA A 145 -12.47 33.45 -1.18
CA ALA A 145 -11.35 33.61 -2.10
C ALA A 145 -11.80 33.38 -3.55
N THR A 146 -11.81 34.47 -4.30
CA THR A 146 -11.92 34.53 -5.76
C THR A 146 -10.62 34.06 -6.43
N ALA A 147 -10.71 33.16 -7.41
CA ALA A 147 -9.99 33.27 -8.69
C ALA A 147 -10.48 32.18 -9.66
N SER A 148 -11.09 32.65 -10.75
CA SER A 148 -11.52 31.87 -11.89
C SER A 148 -10.33 31.64 -12.83
N GLY A 149 -10.00 30.38 -13.10
CA GLY A 149 -9.07 29.98 -14.15
C GLY A 149 -9.57 28.71 -14.81
N ALA A 150 -10.34 28.85 -15.88
CA ALA A 150 -10.76 27.71 -16.69
C ALA A 150 -9.52 27.04 -17.31
N ALA A 151 -9.15 25.89 -16.78
CA ALA A 151 -8.09 25.06 -17.30
C ALA A 151 -8.56 24.38 -18.60
N THR A 152 -8.22 24.97 -19.75
CA THR A 152 -8.34 24.30 -21.05
C THR A 152 -7.40 23.09 -21.05
N VAL A 153 -7.96 21.89 -21.22
CA VAL A 153 -7.21 20.65 -21.41
C VAL A 153 -6.68 20.65 -22.84
N THR A 154 -5.37 20.83 -23.02
CA THR A 154 -4.70 20.58 -24.29
C THR A 154 -4.23 19.13 -24.28
N ALA A 155 -5.02 18.24 -24.87
CA ALA A 155 -4.59 16.86 -25.10
C ALA A 155 -3.45 16.88 -26.13
N VAL A 156 -2.24 16.53 -25.71
CA VAL A 156 -1.14 16.27 -26.64
C VAL A 156 -1.32 14.84 -27.15
N SER A 157 -2.09 14.69 -28.22
CA SER A 157 -2.17 13.43 -28.97
C SER A 157 -1.02 13.40 -29.96
N ALA A 158 -0.03 12.54 -29.70
CA ALA A 158 0.95 12.18 -30.71
C ALA A 158 0.26 11.32 -31.79
N GLY A 159 -0.13 11.99 -32.88
CA GLY A 159 -0.26 11.46 -34.25
C GLY A 159 -1.13 10.22 -34.48
N LEU A 160 -2.36 10.44 -34.96
CA LEU A 160 -2.88 9.96 -36.26
C LEU A 160 -4.33 10.43 -36.46
N GLY A 161 -4.53 11.29 -37.48
CA GLY A 161 -5.75 11.36 -38.30
C GLY A 161 -7.11 11.72 -37.69
N ALA A 162 -7.69 12.83 -38.18
CA ALA A 162 -9.09 13.27 -38.10
C ALA A 162 -9.57 13.85 -36.75
N SER A 163 -9.56 15.19 -36.70
CA SER A 163 -10.18 15.99 -35.66
C SER A 163 -11.71 15.92 -35.79
N ALA A 164 -12.34 15.10 -34.95
CA ALA A 164 -13.78 15.19 -34.73
C ALA A 164 -14.04 16.29 -33.70
N VAL A 165 -14.55 17.44 -34.16
CA VAL A 165 -15.07 18.49 -33.28
C VAL A 165 -16.30 17.93 -32.58
N ALA A 166 -16.15 17.57 -31.30
CA ALA A 166 -17.26 17.15 -30.48
C ALA A 166 -18.24 18.32 -30.28
N VAL A 167 -19.43 18.20 -30.88
CA VAL A 167 -20.57 19.07 -30.59
C VAL A 167 -20.84 18.98 -29.09
N ARG A 168 -20.69 20.10 -28.38
CA ARG A 168 -20.97 20.17 -26.94
C ARG A 168 -22.48 20.20 -26.74
N ASP A 169 -23.03 19.03 -26.44
CA ASP A 169 -24.39 18.89 -25.94
C ASP A 169 -24.56 19.67 -24.63
N GLU A 170 -25.75 20.23 -24.39
CA GLU A 170 -26.05 21.03 -23.21
C GLU A 170 -25.93 20.16 -21.95
N ARG A 171 -24.82 20.31 -21.21
CA ARG A 171 -24.57 19.50 -20.02
C ARG A 171 -25.51 19.92 -18.89
N HIS A 172 -26.49 19.07 -18.58
CA HIS A 172 -27.40 19.25 -17.45
C HIS A 172 -26.76 18.94 -16.08
N VAL A 173 -25.60 18.28 -16.03
CA VAL A 173 -24.89 17.93 -14.79
C VAL A 173 -23.76 18.91 -14.52
N ARG A 174 -23.80 19.55 -13.35
CA ARG A 174 -22.74 20.44 -12.85
C ARG A 174 -22.10 19.84 -11.60
N ILE A 175 -20.91 19.27 -11.78
CA ILE A 175 -20.05 18.84 -10.67
C ILE A 175 -19.52 20.09 -9.97
N ARG A 176 -19.72 20.18 -8.64
CA ARG A 176 -19.27 21.34 -7.84
C ARG A 176 -17.83 21.17 -7.36
N ALA A 177 -17.53 19.99 -6.81
CA ALA A 177 -16.23 19.64 -6.26
C ALA A 177 -16.08 18.11 -6.20
N LEU A 178 -14.83 17.66 -6.13
CA LEU A 178 -14.48 16.33 -5.63
C LEU A 178 -14.29 16.46 -4.12
N ASN A 179 -15.14 15.79 -3.34
CA ASN A 179 -15.11 15.97 -1.87
C ASN A 179 -13.96 15.19 -1.23
N HIS A 180 -13.79 13.92 -1.59
CA HIS A 180 -12.69 13.08 -1.11
C HIS A 180 -12.56 11.85 -2.01
N VAL A 181 -11.43 11.15 -1.86
CA VAL A 181 -11.19 9.80 -2.39
C VAL A 181 -11.16 8.82 -1.23
N ALA A 182 -11.97 7.76 -1.30
CA ALA A 182 -11.97 6.71 -0.29
C ALA A 182 -10.91 5.64 -0.61
N ILE A 183 -10.04 5.35 0.35
CA ILE A 183 -8.99 4.33 0.24
C ILE A 183 -9.19 3.31 1.35
N TRP A 184 -9.21 2.03 1.01
CA TRP A 184 -9.35 0.95 2.00
C TRP A 184 -8.00 0.36 2.35
N VAL A 185 -7.70 0.28 3.64
CA VAL A 185 -6.43 -0.23 4.17
C VAL A 185 -6.68 -1.25 5.29
N SER A 186 -5.74 -2.17 5.46
CA SER A 186 -5.79 -3.15 6.55
C SER A 186 -5.37 -2.56 7.89
N ASP A 187 -4.49 -1.57 7.88
CA ASP A 187 -3.87 -0.95 9.05
C ASP A 187 -3.96 0.57 8.94
N LEU A 188 -4.95 1.15 9.61
CA LEU A 188 -5.27 2.57 9.52
C LEU A 188 -4.19 3.45 10.16
N ALA A 189 -3.57 2.98 11.25
CA ALA A 189 -2.49 3.71 11.92
C ALA A 189 -1.26 3.85 11.02
N LYS A 190 -0.87 2.76 10.34
CA LYS A 190 0.25 2.81 9.37
C LYS A 190 -0.07 3.69 8.18
N ALA A 191 -1.30 3.63 7.66
CA ALA A 191 -1.72 4.45 6.52
C ALA A 191 -1.75 5.93 6.85
N GLU A 192 -2.32 6.29 7.99
CA GLU A 192 -2.32 7.66 8.49
C GLU A 192 -0.89 8.23 8.57
N ARG A 193 0.02 7.52 9.23
CA ARG A 193 1.42 7.94 9.31
C ARG A 193 2.06 8.06 7.94
N PHE A 194 1.84 7.10 7.05
CA PHE A 194 2.41 7.12 5.70
C PHE A 194 1.95 8.35 4.91
N TYR A 195 0.65 8.61 4.82
CA TYR A 195 0.12 9.71 4.02
C TYR A 195 0.47 11.08 4.63
N THR A 196 0.58 11.19 5.96
CA THR A 196 1.11 12.40 6.61
C THR A 196 2.61 12.58 6.38
N GLU A 197 3.42 11.52 6.40
CA GLU A 197 4.88 11.66 6.20
C GLU A 197 5.28 11.82 4.73
N PHE A 198 4.68 11.05 3.82
CA PHE A 198 5.09 11.02 2.41
C PHE A 198 4.42 12.14 1.61
N PHE A 199 3.11 12.29 1.75
CA PHE A 199 2.36 13.34 1.05
C PHE A 199 2.22 14.62 1.86
N GLN A 200 2.69 14.68 3.11
CA GLN A 200 2.56 15.87 3.96
C GLN A 200 1.09 16.29 4.13
N MET A 201 0.20 15.31 4.29
CA MET A 201 -1.22 15.56 4.52
C MET A 201 -1.54 15.82 5.99
N ASP A 202 -2.42 16.78 6.24
CA ASP A 202 -2.89 17.12 7.57
C ASP A 202 -4.00 16.17 8.02
N LEU A 203 -3.95 15.74 9.27
CA LEU A 203 -5.02 14.99 9.91
C LEU A 203 -6.21 15.91 10.20
N ALA A 204 -7.28 15.78 9.41
CA ALA A 204 -8.50 16.56 9.59
C ALA A 204 -9.42 15.97 10.68
N GLY A 205 -9.39 14.65 10.88
CA GLY A 205 -10.15 14.00 11.94
C GLY A 205 -10.21 12.48 11.79
N ARG A 206 -10.72 11.82 12.83
CA ARG A 206 -10.97 10.38 12.86
C ARG A 206 -12.42 10.13 13.22
N ALA A 207 -13.02 9.08 12.66
CA ALA A 207 -14.36 8.66 13.02
C ALA A 207 -14.44 7.13 13.18
N ARG A 208 -15.38 6.69 14.00
CA ARG A 208 -15.78 5.29 14.16
C ARG A 208 -17.15 5.10 13.52
N GLN A 209 -17.39 3.95 12.93
CA GLN A 209 -18.69 3.57 12.42
C GLN A 209 -19.54 3.04 13.59
N GLY A 210 -20.55 3.82 14.00
CA GLY A 210 -21.55 3.44 14.98
C GLY A 210 -22.88 3.03 14.32
N GLU A 211 -23.85 2.61 15.14
CA GLU A 211 -25.18 2.19 14.66
C GLU A 211 -25.95 3.31 13.93
N SER A 212 -25.67 4.57 14.29
CA SER A 212 -26.33 5.77 13.73
C SER A 212 -25.53 6.47 12.62
N GLY A 213 -24.35 5.95 12.28
CA GLY A 213 -23.43 6.54 11.31
C GLY A 213 -22.03 6.77 11.89
N ASN A 214 -21.26 7.67 11.27
CA ASN A 214 -19.90 7.96 11.70
C ASN A 214 -19.89 8.86 12.94
N GLU A 215 -19.34 8.36 14.04
CA GLU A 215 -19.12 9.08 15.28
C GLU A 215 -17.69 9.61 15.32
N VAL A 216 -17.53 10.92 15.51
CA VAL A 216 -16.22 11.56 15.57
C VAL A 216 -15.48 11.09 16.83
N VAL A 217 -14.24 10.69 16.65
CA VAL A 217 -13.37 10.25 17.74
C VAL A 217 -12.71 11.47 18.39
N SER A 218 -12.52 11.41 19.71
CA SER A 218 -11.97 12.52 20.51
C SER A 218 -10.57 12.96 20.05
N GLY A 219 -10.24 14.24 20.30
CA GLY A 219 -8.98 14.85 19.88
C GLY A 219 -7.74 14.35 20.65
N ASP A 220 -7.92 13.74 21.82
CA ASP A 220 -6.87 13.09 22.62
C ASP A 220 -6.58 11.64 22.20
N TYR A 221 -7.17 11.18 21.10
CA TYR A 221 -7.02 9.81 20.60
C TYR A 221 -5.57 9.42 20.36
N ARG A 222 -5.20 8.25 20.91
CA ARG A 222 -3.92 7.58 20.67
C ARG A 222 -4.15 6.17 20.15
N TRP A 223 -3.42 5.81 19.10
CA TRP A 223 -3.52 4.50 18.46
C TRP A 223 -3.24 3.34 19.43
N ASP A 224 -2.21 3.46 20.26
CA ASP A 224 -1.81 2.38 21.19
C ASP A 224 -2.91 2.10 22.24
N GLU A 225 -3.51 3.16 22.80
CA GLU A 225 -4.58 3.07 23.79
C GLU A 225 -5.87 2.53 23.17
N ALA A 226 -6.22 3.02 21.97
CA ALA A 226 -7.40 2.57 21.25
C ALA A 226 -7.27 1.10 20.80
N SER A 227 -6.08 0.66 20.39
CA SER A 227 -5.83 -0.74 20.06
C SER A 227 -5.93 -1.64 21.29
N ALA A 228 -5.46 -1.19 22.46
CA ALA A 228 -5.56 -1.97 23.69
C ALA A 228 -7.01 -2.06 24.20
N ALA A 229 -7.80 -1.00 24.01
CA ALA A 229 -9.20 -0.94 24.44
C ALA A 229 -10.20 -1.48 23.41
N GLY A 230 -9.77 -1.84 22.20
CA GLY A 230 -10.66 -2.26 21.11
C GLY A 230 -11.54 -1.12 20.56
N THR A 231 -11.11 0.12 20.74
CA THR A 231 -11.84 1.36 20.41
C THR A 231 -11.19 2.12 19.25
N GLU A 232 -10.47 1.40 18.40
CA GLU A 232 -9.82 1.96 17.20
C GLU A 232 -10.82 2.68 16.28
N ALA A 233 -10.34 3.72 15.59
CA ALA A 233 -11.11 4.41 14.55
C ALA A 233 -11.30 3.52 13.32
N ASP A 234 -12.40 3.76 12.60
CA ASP A 234 -12.72 3.07 11.34
C ASP A 234 -12.34 3.89 10.11
N VAL A 235 -12.26 5.21 10.25
CA VAL A 235 -11.84 6.10 9.17
C VAL A 235 -10.98 7.24 9.70
N THR A 236 -9.94 7.57 8.95
CA THR A 236 -9.14 8.78 9.11
C THR A 236 -9.34 9.67 7.89
N PHE A 237 -9.60 10.95 8.11
CA PHE A 237 -9.64 11.97 7.07
C PHE A 237 -8.32 12.73 7.03
N LEU A 238 -7.64 12.67 5.89
CA LEU A 238 -6.38 13.36 5.62
C LEU A 238 -6.61 14.38 4.51
N THR A 239 -6.06 15.58 4.67
CA THR A 239 -6.32 16.65 3.72
C THR A 239 -5.06 17.40 3.31
N GLN A 240 -5.07 17.82 2.06
CA GLN A 240 -4.32 18.93 1.50
C GLN A 240 -5.30 19.83 0.73
N PRO A 241 -4.94 21.09 0.42
CA PRO A 241 -5.85 22.03 -0.22
C PRO A 241 -6.55 21.50 -1.50
N ALA A 242 -5.90 20.62 -2.26
CA ALA A 242 -6.43 20.07 -3.51
C ALA A 242 -6.88 18.60 -3.44
N LEU A 243 -6.65 17.91 -2.31
CA LEU A 243 -6.92 16.47 -2.18
C LEU A 243 -7.30 16.13 -0.74
N THR A 244 -8.45 15.45 -0.59
CA THR A 244 -8.85 14.85 0.68
C THR A 244 -8.95 13.34 0.51
N LEU A 245 -8.31 12.60 1.40
CA LEU A 245 -8.39 11.15 1.49
C LEU A 245 -9.24 10.76 2.69
N ALA A 246 -10.22 9.88 2.46
CA ALA A 246 -10.93 9.16 3.52
C ALA A 246 -10.35 7.75 3.57
N VAL A 247 -9.46 7.50 4.53
CA VAL A 247 -8.77 6.23 4.67
C VAL A 247 -9.60 5.33 5.59
N HIS A 248 -10.21 4.30 5.03
CA HIS A 248 -11.08 3.36 5.72
C HIS A 248 -10.32 2.12 6.15
N ARG A 249 -10.55 1.70 7.38
CA ARG A 249 -10.12 0.40 7.89
C ARG A 249 -11.03 -0.67 7.33
N ALA A 250 -10.50 -1.53 6.48
CA ALA A 250 -11.21 -2.71 5.99
C ALA A 250 -11.31 -3.82 7.06
N GLY A 251 -10.49 -3.74 8.11
CA GLY A 251 -10.32 -4.78 9.11
C GLY A 251 -9.08 -5.64 8.85
N ARG A 252 -8.50 -6.21 9.91
CA ARG A 252 -7.31 -7.05 9.81
C ARG A 252 -7.67 -8.32 9.04
N GLY A 253 -7.01 -8.56 7.90
CA GLY A 253 -7.26 -9.72 7.03
C GLY A 253 -8.38 -9.56 6.00
N ALA A 254 -8.98 -8.36 5.87
CA ALA A 254 -9.95 -8.10 4.81
C ALA A 254 -9.28 -8.13 3.43
N ARG A 255 -9.93 -8.80 2.48
CA ARG A 255 -9.48 -8.83 1.09
C ARG A 255 -9.76 -7.48 0.42
N LEU A 256 -8.70 -6.69 0.21
CA LEU A 256 -8.77 -5.35 -0.40
C LEU A 256 -9.08 -5.38 -1.91
N ASP A 257 -8.93 -6.54 -2.56
CA ASP A 257 -9.24 -6.76 -3.99
C ASP A 257 -10.71 -6.48 -4.35
N ARG A 258 -11.62 -6.48 -3.36
CA ARG A 258 -13.04 -6.12 -3.52
C ARG A 258 -13.31 -4.62 -3.44
N TYR A 259 -12.37 -3.82 -2.94
CA TYR A 259 -12.61 -2.42 -2.57
C TYR A 259 -11.91 -1.39 -3.48
N ALA A 260 -10.91 -1.80 -4.26
CA ALA A 260 -10.18 -0.89 -5.16
C ALA A 260 -10.32 -1.31 -6.64
N VAL A 261 -11.24 -0.66 -7.36
CA VAL A 261 -11.43 -0.76 -8.82
C VAL A 261 -10.74 0.40 -9.55
N ILE A 262 -10.17 1.35 -8.80
CA ILE A 262 -9.44 2.49 -9.36
C ILE A 262 -8.05 2.02 -9.77
N ASP A 263 -7.73 2.17 -11.05
CA ASP A 263 -6.43 1.77 -11.62
C ASP A 263 -5.26 2.57 -11.00
N HIS A 264 -5.39 3.90 -10.99
CA HIS A 264 -4.46 4.82 -10.34
C HIS A 264 -5.13 6.16 -10.00
N LEU A 265 -4.50 6.90 -9.08
CA LEU A 265 -4.80 8.30 -8.78
C LEU A 265 -3.72 9.18 -9.38
N SER A 266 -4.10 10.08 -10.28
CA SER A 266 -3.18 11.02 -10.94
C SER A 266 -3.26 12.39 -10.26
N ILE A 267 -2.10 12.91 -9.84
CA ILE A 267 -1.95 14.23 -9.23
C ILE A 267 -0.93 15.07 -9.99
N ASP A 268 -1.20 16.36 -10.05
CA ASP A 268 -0.34 17.35 -10.69
C ASP A 268 0.35 18.20 -9.62
N VAL A 269 1.67 18.35 -9.73
CA VAL A 269 2.51 19.05 -8.74
C VAL A 269 3.53 19.95 -9.44
N ASP A 270 4.10 20.91 -8.70
CA ASP A 270 5.23 21.70 -9.21
C ASP A 270 6.52 20.85 -9.31
N ALA A 271 7.50 21.35 -10.07
CA ALA A 271 8.75 20.62 -10.33
C ALA A 271 9.56 20.30 -9.05
N THR A 272 9.50 21.15 -8.02
CA THR A 272 10.22 20.92 -6.76
C THR A 272 9.59 19.78 -5.98
N THR A 273 8.26 19.81 -5.86
CA THR A 273 7.48 18.74 -5.25
C THR A 273 7.63 17.43 -6.01
N PHE A 274 7.62 17.47 -7.35
CA PHE A 274 7.84 16.29 -8.20
C PHE A 274 9.18 15.60 -7.89
N MET A 275 10.29 16.35 -7.88
CA MET A 275 11.61 15.80 -7.60
C MET A 275 11.72 15.25 -6.16
N THR A 276 11.04 15.91 -5.21
CA THR A 276 11.00 15.47 -3.81
C THR A 276 10.26 14.15 -3.67
N LEU A 277 9.03 14.04 -4.21
CA LEU A 277 8.23 12.81 -4.16
C LEU A 277 8.92 11.67 -4.93
N LYS A 278 9.52 11.96 -6.09
CA LYS A 278 10.26 10.95 -6.86
C LYS A 278 11.47 10.43 -6.09
N GLY A 279 12.22 11.32 -5.43
CA GLY A 279 13.35 10.96 -4.58
C GLY A 279 12.92 10.10 -3.39
N GLU A 280 11.89 10.53 -2.65
CA GLU A 280 11.34 9.78 -1.52
C GLU A 280 10.81 8.40 -1.94
N ALA A 281 10.10 8.30 -3.06
CA ALA A 281 9.58 7.02 -3.55
C ALA A 281 10.71 6.02 -3.87
N LEU A 282 11.82 6.53 -4.44
CA LEU A 282 13.01 5.73 -4.72
C LEU A 282 13.74 5.32 -3.44
N LEU A 283 13.92 6.23 -2.49
CA LEU A 283 14.58 5.95 -1.20
C LEU A 283 13.79 4.95 -0.35
N ARG A 284 12.46 5.04 -0.37
CA ARG A 284 11.56 4.12 0.35
C ARG A 284 11.31 2.80 -0.41
N THR A 285 11.98 2.62 -1.55
CA THR A 285 11.93 1.39 -2.37
C THR A 285 10.50 1.00 -2.77
N PHE A 286 9.68 1.98 -3.15
CA PHE A 286 8.36 1.70 -3.70
C PHE A 286 8.46 1.05 -5.07
N GLU A 287 7.43 0.28 -5.44
CA GLU A 287 7.32 -0.29 -6.78
C GLU A 287 7.09 0.85 -7.76
N ILE A 288 8.10 1.21 -8.54
CA ILE A 288 7.97 2.16 -9.64
C ILE A 288 7.37 1.43 -10.84
N VAL A 289 6.13 1.77 -11.17
CA VAL A 289 5.37 1.18 -12.30
C VAL A 289 5.81 1.80 -13.62
N ALA A 290 6.04 3.12 -13.64
CA ALA A 290 6.52 3.85 -14.80
C ALA A 290 7.32 5.09 -14.36
N SER A 291 8.28 5.52 -15.17
CA SER A 291 9.08 6.72 -14.88
C SER A 291 9.48 7.41 -16.18
N ALA A 292 9.18 8.69 -16.26
CA ALA A 292 9.53 9.60 -17.34
C ALA A 292 10.18 10.87 -16.74
N GLU A 293 10.53 11.81 -17.62
CA GLU A 293 11.13 13.09 -17.21
C GLU A 293 10.14 13.93 -16.39
N THR A 294 8.89 14.03 -16.84
CA THR A 294 7.85 14.89 -16.24
C THR A 294 6.69 14.12 -15.62
N ALA A 295 6.81 12.80 -15.50
CA ALA A 295 5.80 11.93 -14.89
C ALA A 295 6.48 10.74 -14.21
N PHE A 296 5.95 10.26 -13.09
CA PHE A 296 6.30 8.94 -12.59
C PHE A 296 5.09 8.30 -11.89
N THR A 297 5.05 6.97 -11.94
CA THR A 297 3.98 6.17 -11.36
C THR A 297 4.59 5.19 -10.38
N PHE A 298 4.04 5.12 -9.18
CA PHE A 298 4.48 4.16 -8.16
C PHE A 298 3.30 3.55 -7.41
N ARG A 299 3.52 2.38 -6.82
CA ARG A 299 2.55 1.75 -5.92
C ARG A 299 2.96 2.00 -4.47
N ASP A 300 2.03 2.50 -3.67
CA ASP A 300 2.26 2.72 -2.24
C ASP A 300 2.17 1.41 -1.43
N PRO A 301 2.54 1.42 -0.13
CA PRO A 301 2.50 0.21 0.72
C PRO A 301 1.12 -0.43 0.88
N PHE A 302 0.03 0.30 0.56
CA PHE A 302 -1.35 -0.18 0.64
C PHE A 302 -1.88 -0.67 -0.70
N GLY A 303 -1.03 -0.62 -1.74
CA GLY A 303 -1.35 -1.10 -3.07
C GLY A 303 -2.01 -0.06 -3.97
N VAL A 304 -2.14 1.20 -3.52
CA VAL A 304 -2.70 2.28 -4.35
C VAL A 304 -1.65 2.74 -5.35
N THR A 305 -2.01 2.76 -6.63
CA THR A 305 -1.15 3.30 -7.68
C THR A 305 -1.32 4.81 -7.75
N TRP A 306 -0.21 5.54 -7.65
CA TRP A 306 -0.16 6.99 -7.78
C TRP A 306 0.61 7.37 -9.03
N GLU A 307 0.02 8.20 -9.88
CA GLU A 307 0.71 8.89 -10.96
C GLU A 307 0.93 10.34 -10.53
N VAL A 308 2.17 10.81 -10.64
CA VAL A 308 2.56 12.18 -10.32
C VAL A 308 3.07 12.82 -11.59
N THR A 309 2.47 13.94 -12.00
CA THR A 309 2.85 14.70 -13.19
C THR A 309 3.35 16.09 -12.80
N VAL A 310 4.27 16.63 -13.60
CA VAL A 310 4.68 18.04 -13.47
C VAL A 310 3.69 18.92 -14.19
N GLY A 311 3.00 19.77 -13.42
CA GLY A 311 2.14 20.82 -13.90
C GLY A 311 2.94 22.02 -14.36
N GLY A 312 2.77 22.45 -15.61
CA GLY A 312 3.32 23.73 -16.05
C GLY A 312 2.68 24.87 -15.27
N ASN A 313 3.49 25.73 -14.64
CA ASN A 313 3.03 26.99 -14.03
C ASN A 313 2.09 27.71 -15.02
N ARG A 314 0.83 27.86 -14.64
CA ARG A 314 -0.12 28.76 -15.30
C ARG A 314 -0.16 30.10 -14.60
#